data_AF-A0A8J6WDC1-F1
#
_entry.id   AF-A0A8J6WDC1-F1
#
_cell.length_a   1.000
_cell.length_b   1.000
_cell.length_c   1.000
_cell.angle_alpha   90.00
_cell.angle_beta   90.00
_cell.angle_gamma   90.00
#
_symmetry.space_group_name_H-M   'P 1'
#
loop_
_entity.id
_entity.type
_entity.pdbx_description
1 polymer ?
#
loop_
_entity_poly.entity_id
_entity_poly.type
_entity_poly.pdbx_seq_one_letter_code
_entity_poly.pdbx_strand_id
1 'polypeptide(L)'
;MGSEVSGADHNLLVSVEIRQKLSNYPRPDREPVKLLVIGSREAIQAMLQQMHMCGFAEIFEWTDFMPAPTPERPLQCQPGELMRMLVKYFSKPHAM
;
A
#
# COMPACT_ATOMS: atom_id res chain seq x y z
N MET A 1 -6.38 13.38 39.23
CA MET A 1 -7.24 12.69 38.26
C MET A 1 -6.59 12.83 36.90
N GLY A 2 -5.99 11.75 36.40
CA GLY A 2 -5.28 11.74 35.13
C GLY A 2 -4.81 10.32 34.86
N SER A 3 -4.81 9.92 33.59
CA SER A 3 -4.38 8.62 33.08
C SER A 3 -5.41 7.49 33.03
N GLU A 4 -6.56 7.71 32.38
CA GLU A 4 -7.33 6.59 31.78
C GLU A 4 -7.53 6.75 30.26
N VAL A 5 -7.23 7.93 29.70
CA VAL A 5 -7.49 8.23 28.28
C VAL A 5 -6.45 7.63 27.33
N SER A 6 -5.22 7.35 27.79
CA SER A 6 -4.12 6.90 26.92
C SER A 6 -4.18 5.42 26.53
N GLY A 7 -4.93 4.59 27.27
CA GLY A 7 -4.97 3.13 27.07
C GLY A 7 -5.97 2.68 26.01
N ALA A 8 -7.06 3.42 25.82
CA ALA A 8 -8.09 3.09 24.82
C ALA A 8 -7.59 3.38 23.40
N ASP A 9 -6.93 4.53 23.19
CA ASP A 9 -6.40 4.94 21.90
C ASP A 9 -5.28 4.01 21.40
N HIS A 10 -4.41 3.57 22.31
CA HIS A 10 -3.34 2.62 22.00
C HIS A 10 -3.88 1.24 21.58
N ASN A 11 -4.89 0.72 22.30
CA ASN A 11 -5.52 -0.54 21.95
C ASN A 11 -6.27 -0.47 20.62
N LEU A 12 -6.91 0.66 20.33
CA LEU A 12 -7.55 0.90 19.04
C LEU A 12 -6.52 0.92 17.91
N LEU A 13 -5.42 1.66 18.05
CA LEU A 13 -4.33 1.73 17.07
C LEU A 13 -3.74 0.35 16.77
N VAL A 14 -3.44 -0.43 17.82
CA VAL A 14 -2.93 -1.82 17.68
C VAL A 14 -3.95 -2.70 16.95
N SER A 15 -5.24 -2.58 17.25
CA SER A 15 -6.28 -3.38 16.59
C SER A 15 -6.45 -3.05 15.11
N VAL A 16 -6.28 -1.78 14.73
CA VAL A 16 -6.33 -1.32 13.34
C VAL A 16 -5.11 -1.82 12.57
N GLU A 17 -3.91 -1.67 13.12
CA GLU A 17 -2.67 -2.14 12.48
C GLU A 17 -2.66 -3.66 12.29
N ILE A 18 -3.14 -4.42 13.30
CA ILE A 18 -3.30 -5.87 13.21
C ILE A 18 -4.30 -6.23 12.11
N ARG A 19 -5.46 -5.56 12.04
CA ARG A 19 -6.46 -5.79 11.00
C ARG A 19 -5.93 -5.49 9.60
N GLN A 20 -5.14 -4.44 9.43
CA GLN A 20 -4.53 -4.08 8.15
C GLN A 20 -3.45 -5.08 7.73
N LYS A 21 -2.60 -5.54 8.66
CA LYS A 21 -1.61 -6.59 8.37
C LYS A 21 -2.26 -7.94 8.05
N LEU A 22 -3.29 -8.33 8.80
CA LEU A 22 -4.07 -9.56 8.53
C LEU A 22 -4.90 -9.46 7.25
N SER A 23 -5.34 -8.26 6.86
CA SER A 23 -6.07 -8.06 5.62
C SER A 23 -5.17 -8.17 4.40
N ASN A 24 -3.84 -8.05 4.54
CA ASN A 24 -2.92 -8.26 3.44
C ASN A 24 -2.12 -9.57 3.51
N TYR A 25 -2.60 -10.54 4.28
CA TYR A 25 -1.95 -11.85 4.39
C TYR A 25 -2.32 -12.77 3.22
N PRO A 26 -1.38 -13.54 2.64
CA PRO A 26 -1.68 -14.53 1.62
C PRO A 26 -2.66 -15.60 2.16
N ARG A 27 -3.81 -15.77 1.51
CA ARG A 27 -4.80 -16.81 1.88
C ARG A 27 -5.30 -17.56 0.65
N PRO A 28 -5.73 -18.83 0.77
CA PRO A 28 -6.18 -19.63 -0.38
C PRO A 28 -7.40 -19.07 -1.12
N ASP A 29 -8.27 -18.35 -0.41
CA ASP A 29 -9.48 -17.68 -0.92
C ASP A 29 -9.21 -16.30 -1.54
N ARG A 30 -7.94 -15.87 -1.55
CA ARG A 30 -7.51 -14.57 -2.05
C ARG A 30 -6.53 -14.68 -3.20
N GLU A 31 -6.47 -13.64 -4.01
CA GLU A 31 -5.52 -13.50 -5.12
C GLU A 31 -4.63 -12.26 -4.95
N PRO A 32 -3.33 -12.35 -5.30
CA PRO A 32 -2.42 -11.23 -5.23
C PRO A 32 -2.64 -10.27 -6.42
N VAL A 33 -2.95 -9.02 -6.11
CA VAL A 33 -2.95 -7.90 -7.05
C VAL A 33 -1.69 -7.09 -6.84
N LYS A 34 -0.89 -6.92 -7.91
CA LYS A 34 0.27 -6.02 -7.89
C LYS A 34 -0.19 -4.62 -8.26
N LEU A 35 0.03 -3.65 -7.38
CA LEU A 35 -0.18 -2.24 -7.69
C LEU A 35 1.17 -1.63 -8.05
N LEU A 36 1.23 -0.94 -9.18
CA LEU A 36 2.41 -0.27 -9.68
C LEU A 36 2.10 1.21 -9.82
N VAL A 37 2.97 2.06 -9.30
CA VAL A 37 2.85 3.52 -9.39
C VAL A 37 4.10 4.07 -10.04
N ILE A 38 3.93 4.94 -11.02
CA ILE A 38 5.00 5.52 -11.84
C ILE A 38 4.81 7.03 -11.89
N GLY A 39 5.90 7.79 -11.77
CA GLY A 39 5.88 9.24 -11.84
C GLY A 39 7.12 9.88 -11.20
N SER A 40 7.04 11.16 -10.86
CA SER A 40 8.11 11.82 -10.10
C SER A 40 8.19 11.29 -8.66
N ARG A 41 9.36 11.44 -8.04
CA ARG A 41 9.58 11.03 -6.64
C ARG A 41 8.56 11.69 -5.71
N GLU A 42 8.36 12.99 -5.86
CA GLU A 42 7.52 13.82 -4.99
C GLU A 42 6.04 13.43 -5.13
N ALA A 43 5.58 13.21 -6.37
CA ALA A 43 4.21 12.79 -6.65
C ALA A 43 3.92 11.40 -6.07
N ILE A 44 4.86 10.46 -6.24
CA ILE A 44 4.74 9.11 -5.65
C ILE A 44 4.68 9.20 -4.12
N GLN A 45 5.55 10.00 -3.49
CA GLN A 45 5.54 10.17 -2.03
C GLN A 45 4.21 10.74 -1.53
N ALA A 46 3.69 11.78 -2.18
CA ALA A 46 2.42 12.40 -1.81
C ALA A 46 1.25 11.40 -1.91
N MET A 47 1.18 10.64 -2.99
CA MET A 47 0.13 9.63 -3.20
C MET A 47 0.25 8.47 -2.18
N LEU A 48 1.47 8.01 -1.88
CA LEU A 48 1.69 7.01 -0.83
C LEU A 48 1.24 7.49 0.55
N GLN A 49 1.53 8.74 0.88
CA GLN A 49 1.08 9.34 2.14
C GLN A 49 -0.46 9.40 2.20
N GLN A 50 -1.12 9.76 1.11
CA GLN A 50 -2.59 9.72 1.02
C GLN A 50 -3.14 8.31 1.22
N MET A 51 -2.54 7.29 0.60
CA MET A 51 -2.97 5.89 0.73
C MET A 51 -2.78 5.37 2.16
N HIS A 52 -1.72 5.80 2.85
CA HIS A 52 -1.53 5.52 4.28
C HIS A 52 -2.59 6.20 5.15
N MET A 53 -2.86 7.49 4.92
CA MET A 53 -3.91 8.22 5.66
C MET A 53 -5.31 7.62 5.46
N CYS A 54 -5.59 7.08 4.27
CA CYS A 54 -6.84 6.37 3.99
C CYS A 54 -6.86 4.93 4.54
N GLY A 55 -5.78 4.47 5.18
CA GLY A 55 -5.65 3.12 5.72
C GLY A 55 -5.60 2.02 4.66
N PHE A 56 -5.33 2.37 3.41
CA PHE A 56 -5.27 1.40 2.30
C PHE A 56 -3.95 0.62 2.31
N ALA A 57 -2.82 1.32 2.46
CA ALA A 57 -1.50 0.69 2.52
C ALA A 57 -0.54 1.51 3.38
N GLU A 58 0.25 0.81 4.19
CA GLU A 58 1.32 1.41 4.98
C GLU A 58 2.52 1.74 4.10
N ILE A 59 3.30 2.76 4.49
CA ILE A 59 4.45 3.25 3.70
C ILE A 59 5.50 2.14 3.49
N PHE A 60 5.66 1.25 4.47
CA PHE A 60 6.61 0.13 4.43
C PHE A 60 6.14 -1.06 3.58
N GLU A 61 4.87 -1.12 3.17
CA GLU A 61 4.37 -2.20 2.29
C GLU A 61 4.85 -2.04 0.85
N TRP A 62 5.31 -0.84 0.48
CA TRP A 62 5.81 -0.52 -0.85
C TRP A 62 7.29 -0.86 -0.98
N THR A 63 7.72 -1.37 -2.13
CA THR A 63 9.14 -1.56 -2.47
C THR A 63 9.92 -0.25 -2.39
N ASP A 64 11.24 -0.28 -2.36
CA ASP A 64 12.02 0.95 -2.62
C ASP A 64 11.74 1.54 -4.01
N PHE A 65 12.20 2.78 -4.22
CA PHE A 65 12.13 3.43 -5.53
C PHE A 65 13.01 2.68 -6.55
N MET A 66 12.41 2.37 -7.70
CA MET A 66 13.09 1.77 -8.83
C MET A 66 13.00 2.69 -10.05
N PRO A 67 13.93 2.63 -11.01
CA PRO A 67 13.78 3.32 -12.29
C PRO A 67 12.51 2.87 -13.01
N ALA A 68 11.74 3.80 -13.56
CA ALA A 68 10.58 3.44 -14.38
C ALA A 68 11.01 2.64 -15.63
N PRO A 69 10.15 1.75 -16.15
CA PRO A 69 10.44 1.02 -17.37
C PRO A 69 10.70 1.99 -18.52
N THR A 70 11.70 1.69 -19.35
CA THR A 70 12.04 2.53 -20.50
C THR A 70 10.98 2.44 -21.61
N PRO A 71 10.88 3.47 -22.47
CA PRO A 71 9.82 3.64 -23.48
C PRO A 71 9.71 2.55 -24.56
N GLU A 72 10.54 1.50 -24.51
CA GLU A 72 10.43 0.31 -25.37
C GLU A 72 9.30 -0.64 -24.94
N ARG A 73 8.51 -0.22 -23.94
CA ARG A 73 7.42 -0.97 -23.33
C ARG A 73 6.10 -0.18 -23.44
N PRO A 74 4.93 -0.85 -23.33
CA PRO A 74 3.62 -0.22 -23.54
C PRO A 74 3.28 0.93 -22.58
N LEU A 75 4.04 1.10 -21.50
CA LEU A 75 3.87 2.19 -20.56
C LEU A 75 4.73 3.36 -21.04
N GLN A 76 4.08 4.44 -21.49
CA GLN A 76 4.73 5.67 -21.95
C GLN A 76 5.33 6.43 -20.76
N CYS A 77 6.46 5.95 -20.26
CA CYS A 77 7.18 6.57 -19.15
C CYS A 77 8.16 7.64 -19.65
N GLN A 78 8.25 8.74 -18.92
CA GLN A 78 9.21 9.80 -19.20
C GLN A 78 10.60 9.49 -18.60
N PRO A 79 11.69 9.97 -19.22
CA PRO A 79 13.02 9.86 -18.63
C PRO A 79 13.06 10.46 -17.23
N GLY A 80 13.63 9.72 -16.28
CA GLY A 80 13.75 10.14 -14.88
C GLY A 80 12.53 9.83 -14.02
N GLU A 81 11.45 9.29 -14.57
CA GLU A 81 10.37 8.73 -13.75
C GLU A 81 10.87 7.54 -12.93
N LEU A 82 10.30 7.42 -11.75
CA LEU A 82 10.53 6.32 -10.83
C LEU A 82 9.26 5.49 -10.69
N MET A 83 9.41 4.32 -10.10
CA MET A 83 8.30 3.45 -9.78
C MET A 83 8.43 2.84 -8.39
N ARG A 84 7.28 2.56 -7.77
CA ARG A 84 7.16 1.71 -6.57
C ARG A 84 6.07 0.68 -6.81
N MET A 85 6.18 -0.48 -6.17
CA MET A 85 5.20 -1.55 -6.26
C MET A 85 4.77 -1.98 -4.87
N LEU A 86 3.53 -2.47 -4.74
CA LEU A 86 3.11 -3.27 -3.59
C LEU A 86 2.22 -4.42 -4.05
N VAL A 87 2.07 -5.44 -3.23
CA VAL A 87 1.14 -6.55 -3.48
C VAL A 87 0.03 -6.54 -2.44
N LYS A 88 -1.23 -6.55 -2.87
CA LYS A 88 -2.41 -6.69 -2.01
C LYS A 88 -3.20 -7.96 -2.31
N TYR A 89 -3.70 -8.64 -1.30
CA TYR A 89 -4.51 -9.85 -1.46
C TYR A 89 -6.00 -9.56 -1.36
N PHE A 90 -6.74 -9.76 -2.45
CA PHE A 90 -8.18 -9.53 -2.55
C PHE A 90 -8.94 -10.86 -2.63
N SER A 91 -10.19 -10.89 -2.17
CA SER A 91 -11.04 -12.08 -2.26
C SER A 91 -11.33 -12.43 -3.71
N LYS A 92 -11.24 -13.72 -4.06
CA LYS A 92 -11.65 -14.20 -5.38
C LYS A 92 -13.13 -13.90 -5.59
N PRO A 93 -13.54 -13.35 -6.74
CA PRO A 93 -14.96 -13.31 -7.08
C PRO A 93 -15.46 -14.75 -7.12
N HIS A 94 -16.49 -15.07 -6.33
CA HIS A 94 -17.15 -16.37 -6.46
C HIS A 94 -17.76 -16.40 -7.86
N ALA A 95 -17.45 -17.44 -8.64
CA ALA A 95 -18.15 -17.67 -9.91
C ALA A 95 -19.65 -17.81 -9.58
N MET A 96 -20.46 -16.87 -10.08
CA MET A 96 -21.92 -16.99 -10.04
C MET A 96 -22.37 -18.15 -10.93
#